data_AF-E9HDX3-F1
#
_entry.id   AF-E9HDX3-F1
#
_cell.length_a   1.000
_cell.length_b   1.000
_cell.length_c   1.000
_cell.angle_alpha   90.00
_cell.angle_beta   90.00
_cell.angle_gamma   90.00
#
_symmetry.space_group_name_H-M   'P 1'
#
loop_
_entity.id
_entity.type
_entity.pdbx_description
1 polymer ?
#
loop_
_entity_poly.entity_id
_entity_poly.type
_entity_poly.pdbx_seq_one_letter_code
_entity_poly.pdbx_strand_id
1 'polypeptide(L)'
;ALCWYQHKIGAYDKQIWEETVEQRILHGLSHVPKKSGKLKLDYIDLDVVRGSSFPKAKPKHGLVYLSQLCVLRLLFLPFHRHWWIQQTSCGVFQLLLV
;
A
#
# COMPACT_ATOMS: atom_id res chain seq x y z
N ALA A 1 11.23 -13.14 5.89
CA ALA A 1 11.25 -12.39 4.61
C ALA A 1 9.85 -12.00 4.13
N LEU A 2 8.93 -12.97 3.95
CA LEU A 2 7.59 -12.72 3.39
C LEU A 2 6.73 -11.72 4.20
N CYS A 3 6.68 -11.86 5.53
CA CYS A 3 5.89 -10.97 6.39
C CYS A 3 6.36 -9.50 6.31
N TRP A 4 7.68 -9.25 6.31
CA TRP A 4 8.23 -7.90 6.12
C TRP A 4 7.85 -7.30 4.75
N TYR A 5 7.93 -8.11 3.70
CA TYR A 5 7.59 -7.67 2.34
C TYR A 5 6.09 -7.38 2.20
N GLN A 6 5.24 -8.26 2.73
CA GLN A 6 3.79 -8.07 2.77
C GLN A 6 3.42 -6.80 3.54
N HIS A 7 4.02 -6.59 4.70
CA HIS A 7 3.81 -5.39 5.49
C HIS A 7 4.23 -4.12 4.73
N LYS A 8 5.37 -4.18 4.03
CA LYS A 8 5.89 -3.06 3.24
C LYS A 8 4.99 -2.71 2.05
N ILE A 9 4.47 -3.70 1.31
CA ILE A 9 3.51 -3.43 0.22
C ILE A 9 2.20 -2.91 0.75
N GLY A 10 1.68 -3.53 1.82
CA GLY A 10 0.42 -3.11 2.45
C GLY A 10 0.47 -1.65 2.88
N ALA A 11 1.61 -1.18 3.40
CA ALA A 11 1.80 0.22 3.76
C ALA A 11 1.73 1.20 2.56
N TYR A 12 2.12 0.78 1.35
CA TYR A 12 2.05 1.64 0.15
C TYR A 12 0.65 1.71 -0.46
N ASP A 13 -0.17 0.69 -0.23
CA ASP A 13 -1.51 0.55 -0.80
C ASP A 13 -2.62 1.02 0.15
N LYS A 14 -2.24 1.36 1.39
CA LYS A 14 -3.15 1.74 2.46
C LYS A 14 -3.93 3.01 2.13
N GLN A 15 -5.22 2.99 2.44
CA GLN A 15 -6.10 4.14 2.20
C GLN A 15 -6.31 5.00 3.45
N ILE A 16 -6.65 6.29 3.23
CA ILE A 16 -6.95 7.24 4.32
C ILE A 16 -8.08 6.71 5.24
N TRP A 17 -9.07 6.03 4.68
CA TRP A 17 -10.16 5.45 5.48
C TRP A 17 -9.68 4.26 6.32
N GLU A 18 -8.75 3.45 5.81
CA GLU A 18 -8.17 2.32 6.54
C GLU A 18 -7.36 2.82 7.73
N GLU A 19 -6.56 3.87 7.55
CA GLU A 19 -5.85 4.54 8.64
C GLU A 19 -6.83 5.06 9.70
N THR A 20 -7.91 5.72 9.27
CA THR A 20 -8.91 6.27 10.18
C THR A 20 -9.64 5.17 10.97
N VAL A 21 -9.94 4.05 10.31
CA VAL A 21 -10.58 2.88 10.95
C VAL A 21 -9.63 2.21 11.93
N GLU A 22 -8.38 1.95 11.55
CA GLU A 22 -7.37 1.38 12.45
C GLU A 22 -7.15 2.26 13.68
N GLN A 23 -7.03 3.58 13.51
CA GLN A 23 -6.92 4.53 14.62
C GLN A 23 -8.13 4.45 15.56
N ARG A 24 -9.35 4.34 15.00
CA ARG A 24 -10.57 4.17 15.79
C ARG A 24 -10.60 2.84 16.54
N ILE A 25 -10.08 1.76 15.93
CA ILE A 25 -9.96 0.45 16.59
C ILE A 25 -8.98 0.53 17.75
N LEU A 26 -7.82 1.16 17.55
CA LEU A 26 -6.79 1.36 18.59
C LEU A 26 -7.28 2.23 19.75
N HIS A 27 -8.05 3.29 19.46
CA HIS A 27 -8.65 4.16 20.48
C HIS A 27 -9.86 3.54 21.19
N GLY A 28 -10.32 2.36 20.76
CA GLY A 28 -11.49 1.69 21.28
C GLY A 28 -12.80 2.22 20.69
N LEU A 29 -13.70 1.31 20.32
CA LEU A 29 -15.01 1.61 19.76
C LEU A 29 -16.06 2.01 20.82
N SER A 30 -15.64 2.74 21.86
CA SER A 30 -16.46 3.00 23.07
C SER A 30 -17.70 3.88 22.80
N HIS A 31 -17.66 4.75 21.79
CA HIS A 31 -18.72 5.73 21.51
C HIS A 31 -19.47 5.50 20.19
N VAL A 32 -19.29 4.36 19.51
CA VAL A 32 -20.04 4.10 18.27
C VAL A 32 -21.43 3.57 18.64
N PRO A 33 -22.52 4.33 18.38
CA PRO A 33 -23.87 3.82 18.62
C PRO A 33 -24.11 2.62 17.71
N LYS A 34 -24.22 1.43 18.32
CA LYS A 34 -24.62 0.22 17.60
C LYS A 34 -26.07 0.39 17.19
N LYS A 35 -26.32 0.80 15.95
CA LYS A 35 -27.67 0.76 15.37
C LYS A 35 -28.08 -0.70 15.27
N SER A 36 -28.89 -1.16 16.22
CA SER A 36 -29.63 -2.42 16.13
C SER A 36 -30.76 -2.24 15.12
N GLY A 37 -30.41 -2.17 13.84
CA GLY A 37 -31.36 -2.31 12.74
C GLY A 37 -31.43 -3.78 12.36
N LYS A 38 -32.59 -4.27 11.89
CA LYS A 38 -32.67 -5.58 11.22
C LYS A 38 -31.64 -5.60 10.09
N LEU A 39 -30.55 -6.36 10.29
CA LEU A 39 -29.57 -6.64 9.25
C LEU A 39 -30.31 -7.35 8.12
N LYS A 40 -30.57 -6.63 7.02
CA LYS A 40 -30.97 -7.28 5.77
C LYS A 40 -29.73 -8.02 5.26
N LEU A 41 -29.63 -9.30 5.60
CA LEU A 41 -28.56 -10.20 5.18
C LEU A 41 -28.37 -10.17 3.65
N ASP A 42 -29.45 -9.93 2.90
CA ASP A 42 -29.46 -9.81 1.43
C ASP A 42 -28.48 -8.77 0.86
N TYR A 43 -27.97 -7.83 1.68
CA TYR A 43 -26.99 -6.82 1.26
C TYR A 43 -25.56 -7.08 1.75
N ILE A 44 -25.34 -8.09 2.59
CA ILE A 44 -24.00 -8.43 3.10
C ILE A 44 -23.20 -9.18 2.02
N ASP A 45 -23.87 -10.08 1.31
CA ASP A 45 -23.23 -10.93 0.30
C ASP A 45 -23.06 -10.23 -1.06
N LEU A 46 -23.70 -9.07 -1.26
CA LEU A 46 -23.61 -8.34 -2.52
C LEU A 46 -22.21 -7.77 -2.76
N ASP A 47 -21.49 -7.36 -1.71
CA ASP A 47 -20.15 -6.80 -1.87
C ASP A 47 -19.10 -7.87 -2.21
N VAL A 48 -19.28 -9.09 -1.70
CA VAL A 48 -18.44 -10.26 -2.03
C VAL A 48 -18.72 -10.75 -3.45
N VAL A 49 -20.00 -10.81 -3.87
CA VAL A 49 -20.40 -11.36 -5.19
C VAL A 49 -20.25 -10.32 -6.32
N ARG A 50 -20.44 -9.03 -6.04
CA ARG A 50 -20.34 -7.96 -7.04
C ARG A 50 -18.91 -7.46 -7.23
N GLY A 51 -18.00 -7.81 -6.32
CA GLY A 51 -16.64 -7.29 -6.33
C GLY A 51 -16.66 -5.79 -6.08
N SER A 52 -17.01 -5.37 -4.86
CA SER A 52 -16.60 -4.04 -4.42
C SER A 52 -15.08 -4.07 -4.28
N SER A 53 -14.39 -3.78 -5.38
CA SER A 53 -12.98 -3.49 -5.31
C SER A 53 -12.88 -2.23 -4.47
N PHE A 54 -12.61 -2.38 -3.16
CA PHE A 54 -12.15 -1.27 -2.34
C PHE A 54 -11.10 -0.56 -3.18
N PRO A 55 -11.34 0.72 -3.53
CA PRO A 55 -10.51 1.38 -4.51
C PRO A 55 -9.08 1.25 -4.00
N LYS A 56 -8.14 0.66 -4.74
CA LYS A 56 -6.74 0.73 -4.30
C LYS A 56 -6.26 2.17 -4.37
N ALA A 57 -5.27 2.53 -3.56
CA ALA A 57 -4.64 3.84 -3.69
C ALA A 57 -4.03 3.96 -5.10
N LYS A 58 -4.73 4.65 -6.00
CA LYS A 58 -4.21 4.88 -7.35
C LYS A 58 -3.05 5.88 -7.26
N PRO A 59 -1.96 5.66 -8.01
CA PRO A 59 -0.87 6.62 -8.05
C PRO A 59 -1.41 7.96 -8.53
N LYS A 60 -1.21 9.01 -7.73
CA LYS A 60 -1.61 10.39 -8.06
C LYS A 60 -0.75 10.97 -9.19
N HIS A 61 0.41 10.37 -9.43
CA HIS A 61 1.40 10.84 -10.41
C HIS A 61 1.23 10.13 -11.75
N GLY A 62 1.31 10.91 -12.83
CA GLY A 62 1.31 10.38 -14.19
C GLY A 62 2.61 9.64 -14.55
N LEU A 63 2.55 8.83 -15.60
CA LEU A 63 3.68 8.02 -16.09
C LEU A 63 4.95 8.84 -16.37
N VAL A 64 4.80 10.08 -16.84
CA VAL A 64 5.93 10.99 -17.12
C VAL A 64 6.68 11.38 -15.85
N TYR A 65 5.96 11.64 -14.76
CA TYR A 65 6.59 11.95 -13.49
C TYR A 65 7.34 10.73 -12.94
N LEU A 66 6.73 9.54 -13.06
CA LEU A 66 7.36 8.29 -12.65
C LEU A 66 8.62 7.99 -13.48
N SER A 67 8.60 8.23 -14.79
CA SER A 67 9.77 8.01 -15.65
C SER A 67 10.91 8.95 -15.30
N GLN A 68 10.62 10.24 -15.07
CA GLN A 68 11.63 11.21 -14.61
C GLN A 68 12.25 10.80 -13.27
N LEU A 69 11.42 10.36 -12.31
CA LEU A 69 11.91 9.91 -11.01
C LEU A 69 12.78 8.66 -11.13
N CYS A 70 12.38 7.70 -11.98
CA CYS A 70 13.17 6.50 -12.26
C CYS A 70 14.52 6.84 -12.90
N VAL A 71 14.55 7.72 -13.91
CA VAL A 71 15.78 8.17 -14.56
C VAL A 71 16.70 8.85 -13.55
N LEU A 72 16.16 9.77 -12.74
CA LEU A 72 16.94 10.43 -11.68
C LEU A 72 17.53 9.39 -10.70
N ARG A 73 16.73 8.40 -10.29
CA ARG A 73 17.17 7.35 -9.38
C ARG A 73 18.27 6.46 -9.97
N LEU A 74 18.24 6.21 -11.28
CA LEU A 74 19.27 5.47 -12.01
C LEU A 74 20.55 6.30 -12.18
N LEU A 75 20.44 7.60 -12.47
CA LEU A 75 21.60 8.49 -12.54
C LEU A 75 22.33 8.59 -11.19
N PHE A 76 21.59 8.60 -10.08
CA PHE A 76 22.16 8.58 -8.72
C PHE A 76 22.42 7.17 -8.17
N LEU A 77 22.27 6.12 -8.98
CA LEU A 77 22.50 4.74 -8.57
C LEU A 77 23.89 4.49 -7.97
N PRO A 78 25.01 4.95 -8.57
CA PRO A 78 26.34 4.75 -7.97
C PRO A 78 26.53 5.50 -6.64
N PHE A 79 25.87 6.64 -6.46
CA PHE A 79 25.98 7.47 -5.25
C PHE A 79 25.26 6.84 -4.04
N HIS A 80 24.21 6.05 -4.27
CA HIS A 80 23.38 5.46 -3.22
C HIS A 80 23.51 3.93 -3.11
N ARG A 81 24.72 3.39 -3.33
CA ARG A 81 24.99 1.94 -3.32
C ARG A 81 24.42 1.19 -2.11
N HIS A 82 24.59 1.75 -0.91
CA HIS A 82 24.23 1.06 0.33
C HIS A 82 22.72 0.89 0.44
N TRP A 83 21.97 1.94 0.07
CA TRP A 83 20.52 1.90 0.05
C TRP A 83 20.01 0.90 -0.99
N TRP A 84 20.57 0.90 -2.20
CA TRP A 84 20.14 -0.03 -3.26
C TRP A 84 20.37 -1.50 -2.92
N ILE A 85 21.52 -1.83 -2.33
CA ILE A 85 21.85 -3.20 -1.90
C ILE A 85 20.89 -3.66 -0.80
N GLN A 86 20.49 -2.77 0.12
CA GLN A 86 19.48 -3.08 1.15
C GLN A 86 18.08 -3.33 0.56
N GLN A 87 17.71 -2.65 -0.53
CA GLN A 87 16.38 -2.80 -1.14
C GLN A 87 16.25 -3.98 -2.09
N THR A 88 17.35 -4.39 -2.73
CA THR A 88 17.35 -5.41 -3.77
C THR A 88 18.20 -6.62 -3.34
N SER A 89 19.48 -6.63 -3.73
CA SER A 89 20.54 -7.52 -3.27
C SER A 89 21.86 -7.07 -3.91
N CYS A 90 23.00 -7.59 -3.46
CA CYS A 90 24.29 -7.27 -4.07
C CYS A 90 24.36 -7.64 -5.56
N GLY A 91 23.87 -8.83 -5.93
CA GLY A 91 23.89 -9.30 -7.32
C GLY A 91 22.99 -8.48 -8.25
N VAL A 92 21.78 -8.12 -7.80
CA VAL A 92 20.87 -7.26 -8.58
C VAL A 92 21.45 -5.86 -8.73
N PHE A 93 22.09 -5.31 -7.70
CA PHE A 93 22.75 -4.01 -7.79
C PHE A 93 23.89 -4.01 -8.83
N GLN A 94 24.70 -5.07 -8.88
CA GLN A 94 25.75 -5.20 -9.89
C GLN A 94 25.17 -5.30 -11.31
N LEU A 95 24.08 -6.05 -11.50
CA LEU A 95 23.38 -6.12 -12.79
C LEU A 95 22.79 -4.78 -13.24
N LEU A 96 22.40 -3.90 -12.30
CA LEU A 96 21.89 -2.56 -12.63
C LEU A 96 23.00 -1.54 -12.91
N LEU A 97 24.24 -1.86 -12.54
CA LEU A 97 25.41 -1.00 -12.75
C LEU A 97 26.10 -1.29 -14.10
N VAL A 98 25.95 -2.52 -14.62
CA VAL A 98 26.47 -3.00 -15.91
C VAL A 98 25.50 -2.67 -17.03
#